data_AF-A0A954I1Q3-F1
#
_entry.id   AF-A0A954I1Q3-F1
#
_cell.length_a   1.000
_cell.length_b   1.000
_cell.length_c   1.000
_cell.angle_alpha   90.00
_cell.angle_beta   90.00
_cell.angle_gamma   90.00
#
_symmetry.space_group_name_H-M   'P 1'
#
loop_
_entity.id
_entity.type
_entity.pdbx_description
1 polymer ?
#
loop_
_entity_poly.entity_id
_entity_poly.type
_entity_poly.pdbx_seq_one_letter_code
_entity_poly.pdbx_strand_id
1 'polypeptide(L)'
;MPTDAHTALDTPLQLGTHVLKSRLIVGTGKYDTFDRMRDCLDASGSEVITVAVRRERLIDADGRNILDYIDLDRYTILPNTAGCFTAEDAVRVARLGREILEGLENPGADWVKLEVLGDKKTLLPDPVATLRATEQLVADGFQVLCYTTDDPITARRLK
;
A
#
# COMPACT_ATOMS: atom_id res chain seq x y z
N MET A 1 43.60 -10.37 4.13
CA MET A 1 42.82 -10.82 2.96
C MET A 1 41.52 -10.03 2.97
N PRO A 2 41.34 -9.02 2.11
CA PRO A 2 40.01 -8.47 1.92
C PRO A 2 39.20 -9.54 1.19
N THR A 3 38.14 -10.02 1.83
CA THR A 3 37.06 -10.70 1.12
C THR A 3 36.38 -9.65 0.26
N ASP A 4 36.70 -9.65 -1.02
CA ASP A 4 35.87 -9.04 -2.06
C ASP A 4 34.52 -9.77 -2.06
N ALA A 5 33.66 -9.37 -1.13
CA ALA A 5 32.24 -9.67 -1.22
C ALA A 5 31.78 -8.91 -2.46
N HIS A 6 31.52 -9.65 -3.54
CA HIS A 6 30.75 -9.15 -4.67
C HIS A 6 29.47 -8.50 -4.12
N THR A 7 29.48 -7.19 -3.93
CA THR A 7 28.26 -6.38 -3.91
C THR A 7 27.70 -6.50 -5.31
N ALA A 8 26.94 -7.56 -5.57
CA ALA A 8 25.94 -7.51 -6.61
C ALA A 8 25.17 -6.23 -6.35
N LEU A 9 25.34 -5.24 -7.22
CA LEU A 9 24.58 -3.99 -7.16
C LEU A 9 23.11 -4.42 -7.07
N ASP A 10 22.47 -4.12 -5.94
CA ASP A 10 21.11 -4.57 -5.68
C ASP A 10 20.23 -3.98 -6.78
N THR A 11 19.76 -4.82 -7.71
CA THR A 11 19.02 -4.36 -8.88
C THR A 11 17.74 -3.67 -8.40
N PRO A 12 17.42 -2.44 -8.87
CA PRO A 12 16.20 -1.77 -8.48
C PRO A 12 14.96 -2.66 -8.69
N LEU A 13 14.03 -2.62 -7.73
CA LEU A 13 12.77 -3.35 -7.78
C LEU A 13 11.77 -2.59 -8.67
N GLN A 14 11.43 -3.17 -9.81
CA GLN A 14 10.34 -2.68 -10.67
C GLN A 14 8.99 -3.22 -10.16
N LEU A 15 8.07 -2.32 -9.81
CA LEU A 15 6.67 -2.62 -9.49
C LEU A 15 5.78 -1.87 -10.47
N GLY A 16 5.28 -2.58 -11.48
CA GLY A 16 4.54 -1.98 -12.59
C GLY A 16 5.32 -0.81 -13.22
N THR A 17 4.87 0.44 -13.12
CA THR A 17 5.58 1.61 -13.68
C THR A 17 6.64 2.21 -12.73
N HIS A 18 6.65 1.85 -11.45
CA HIS A 18 7.54 2.46 -10.46
C HIS A 18 8.80 1.65 -10.24
N VAL A 19 9.92 2.34 -10.02
CA VAL A 19 11.24 1.74 -9.74
C VAL A 19 11.67 2.14 -8.34
N LEU A 20 11.93 1.14 -7.49
CA LEU A 20 12.33 1.32 -6.11
C LEU A 20 13.76 0.84 -5.90
N LYS A 21 14.54 1.58 -5.13
CA LYS A 21 15.85 1.14 -4.62
C LYS A 21 15.67 0.32 -3.34
N SER A 22 14.76 0.76 -2.48
CA SER A 22 14.39 0.09 -1.24
C SER A 22 13.39 -1.02 -1.52
N ARG A 23 13.65 -2.21 -0.97
CA ARG A 23 12.73 -3.36 -1.01
C ARG A 23 11.82 -3.42 0.22
N LEU A 24 11.93 -2.46 1.13
CA LEU A 24 11.14 -2.38 2.35
C LEU A 24 9.96 -1.42 2.13
N ILE A 25 8.74 -1.93 2.16
CA ILE A 25 7.49 -1.14 2.15
C ILE A 25 6.94 -1.14 3.58
N VAL A 26 6.61 0.05 4.11
CA VAL A 26 6.24 0.20 5.53
C VAL A 26 4.79 0.65 5.68
N GLY A 27 4.06 0.07 6.62
CA GLY A 27 2.69 0.51 6.95
C GLY A 27 2.66 1.55 8.06
N THR A 28 1.65 2.41 8.06
CA THR A 28 1.54 3.57 8.98
C THR A 28 0.61 3.35 10.18
N GLY A 29 -0.10 2.23 10.26
CA GLY A 29 -1.30 2.11 11.12
C GLY A 29 -1.12 1.71 12.60
N LYS A 30 0.10 1.55 13.14
CA LYS A 30 0.31 0.99 14.50
C LYS A 30 1.28 1.77 15.39
N TYR A 31 1.64 2.99 15.00
CA TYR A 31 2.49 3.84 15.82
C TYR A 31 1.67 4.48 16.95
N ASP A 32 2.33 4.74 18.07
CA ASP A 32 1.74 5.42 19.24
C ASP A 32 1.47 6.91 18.97
N THR A 33 2.31 7.53 18.15
CA THR A 33 2.31 8.95 17.79
C THR A 33 2.78 9.13 16.35
N PHE A 34 2.35 10.21 15.70
CA PHE A 34 2.81 10.53 14.35
C PHE A 34 4.29 10.96 14.29
N ASP A 35 4.81 11.56 15.36
CA ASP A 35 6.25 11.85 15.45
C ASP A 35 7.10 10.57 15.44
N ARG A 36 6.71 9.57 16.25
CA ARG A 36 7.40 8.28 16.24
C ARG A 36 7.23 7.55 14.91
N MET A 37 6.06 7.66 14.28
CA MET A 37 5.85 7.14 12.92
C MET A 37 6.88 7.73 11.96
N ARG A 38 6.97 9.06 11.88
CA ARG A 38 7.92 9.77 11.02
C ARG A 38 9.36 9.30 11.26
N ASP A 39 9.80 9.28 12.53
CA ASP A 39 11.16 8.86 12.88
C ASP A 39 11.43 7.39 12.47
N CYS A 40 10.44 6.51 12.60
CA CYS A 40 10.56 5.12 12.14
C CYS A 40 10.59 5.00 10.61
N LEU A 41 9.77 5.78 9.90
CA LEU A 41 9.76 5.82 8.44
C LEU A 41 11.11 6.32 7.91
N ASP A 42 11.70 7.34 8.55
CA ASP A 42 13.01 7.87 8.20
C ASP A 42 14.11 6.83 8.38
N ALA A 43 14.15 6.20 9.57
CA ALA A 43 15.13 5.17 9.90
C ALA A 43 15.02 3.91 9.01
N SER A 44 13.82 3.61 8.50
CA SER A 44 13.58 2.43 7.66
C SER A 44 14.25 2.51 6.29
N GLY A 45 14.54 3.73 5.79
CA GLY A 45 14.99 3.94 4.41
C GLY A 45 13.98 3.48 3.35
N SER A 46 12.70 3.37 3.72
CA SER A 46 11.62 3.05 2.78
C SER A 46 11.39 4.21 1.81
N GLU A 47 11.02 3.87 0.58
CA GLU A 47 10.55 4.83 -0.44
C GLU A 47 9.02 4.76 -0.60
N VAL A 48 8.38 3.70 -0.08
CA VAL A 48 6.95 3.46 -0.25
C VAL A 48 6.30 3.16 1.09
N ILE A 49 5.26 3.91 1.42
CA ILE A 49 4.50 3.72 2.65
C ILE A 49 3.03 3.43 2.35
N THR A 50 2.40 2.58 3.15
CA THR A 50 0.98 2.29 3.00
C THR A 50 0.13 3.16 3.91
N VAL A 51 -0.94 3.72 3.36
CA VAL A 51 -1.90 4.55 4.09
C VAL A 51 -3.31 4.00 3.84
N ALA A 52 -4.08 3.83 4.92
CA ALA A 52 -5.46 3.37 4.81
C ALA A 52 -6.35 4.55 4.41
N VAL A 53 -6.99 4.47 3.25
CA VAL A 53 -7.80 5.57 2.71
C VAL A 53 -9.22 5.50 3.28
N ARG A 54 -9.38 5.95 4.53
CA ARG A 54 -10.67 6.26 5.13
C ARG A 54 -10.52 7.58 5.89
N ARG A 55 -11.50 8.49 5.79
CA ARG A 55 -11.44 9.79 6.51
C ARG A 55 -11.15 9.62 8.00
N GLU A 56 -11.78 8.65 8.63
CA GLU A 56 -11.61 8.28 10.04
C GLU A 56 -10.19 7.82 10.40
N ARG A 57 -9.36 7.47 9.40
CA ARG A 57 -7.97 7.02 9.58
C ARG A 57 -6.94 8.06 9.16
N LEU A 58 -7.36 9.12 8.47
CA LEU A 58 -6.48 10.24 8.17
C LEU A 58 -6.37 11.18 9.36
N ILE A 59 -7.41 11.27 10.19
CA ILE A 59 -7.48 12.16 11.34
C ILE A 59 -7.47 11.32 12.62
N ASP A 60 -6.54 11.60 13.54
CA ASP A 60 -6.48 10.93 14.83
C ASP A 60 -7.50 11.51 15.85
N ALA A 61 -7.50 10.96 17.08
CA ALA A 61 -8.40 11.41 18.15
C ALA A 61 -8.19 12.88 18.56
N ASP A 62 -7.02 13.45 18.26
CA ASP A 62 -6.64 14.83 18.57
C ASP A 62 -6.92 15.78 17.38
N GLY A 63 -7.47 15.27 16.28
CA GLY A 63 -7.79 16.05 15.08
C GLY A 63 -6.60 16.27 14.13
N ARG A 64 -5.46 15.60 14.35
CA ARG A 64 -4.25 15.74 13.52
C ARG A 64 -4.35 14.87 12.28
N ASN A 65 -3.90 15.39 11.14
CA ASN A 65 -3.88 14.65 9.89
C ASN A 65 -2.55 13.91 9.73
N ILE A 66 -2.59 12.61 9.46
CA ILE A 66 -1.41 11.78 9.22
C ILE A 66 -0.53 12.30 8.06
N LEU A 67 -1.18 12.89 7.05
CA LEU A 67 -0.49 13.43 5.88
C LEU A 67 0.40 14.63 6.24
N ASP A 68 0.12 15.34 7.34
CA ASP A 68 0.96 16.45 7.82
C ASP A 68 2.31 15.96 8.39
N TYR A 69 2.44 14.65 8.63
CA TYR A 69 3.63 14.01 9.19
C TYR A 69 4.37 13.12 8.19
N ILE A 70 3.91 13.10 6.93
CA ILE A 70 4.52 12.36 5.84
C ILE A 70 5.12 13.37 4.87
N ASP A 71 6.41 13.19 4.55
CA ASP A 71 7.07 13.93 3.48
C ASP A 71 6.59 13.41 2.11
N LEU A 72 5.61 14.08 1.53
CA LEU A 72 4.97 13.69 0.26
C LEU A 72 5.90 13.85 -0.95
N ASP A 73 6.98 14.63 -0.84
CA ASP A 73 7.99 14.78 -1.88
C ASP A 73 8.96 13.58 -1.88
N ARG A 74 9.13 12.95 -0.71
CA ARG A 74 10.01 11.79 -0.52
C ARG A 74 9.31 10.45 -0.72
N TYR A 75 8.08 10.31 -0.23
CA TYR A 75 7.39 9.01 -0.18
C TYR A 75 6.37 8.84 -1.30
N THR A 76 6.44 7.72 -2.01
CA THR A 76 5.32 7.22 -2.81
C THR A 76 4.30 6.59 -1.88
N ILE A 77 3.06 7.08 -1.89
CA ILE A 77 1.99 6.51 -1.06
C ILE A 77 1.36 5.33 -1.79
N LEU A 78 1.30 4.17 -1.14
CA LEU A 78 0.54 3.02 -1.59
C LEU A 78 -0.80 2.96 -0.82
N PRO A 79 -1.90 3.49 -1.40
CA PRO A 79 -3.19 3.51 -0.71
C PRO A 79 -3.73 2.09 -0.57
N ASN A 80 -4.31 1.75 0.57
CA ASN A 80 -4.89 0.43 0.80
C ASN A 80 -6.39 0.47 1.12
N THR A 81 -7.07 -0.63 0.82
CA THR A 81 -8.51 -0.83 1.07
C THR A 81 -8.77 -1.51 2.41
N ALA A 82 -7.91 -1.28 3.42
CA ALA A 82 -8.03 -1.95 4.72
C ALA A 82 -9.44 -1.82 5.32
N GLY A 83 -9.93 -2.93 5.86
CA GLY A 83 -11.26 -3.04 6.46
C GLY A 83 -12.41 -3.19 5.46
N CYS A 84 -12.13 -3.42 4.16
CA CYS A 84 -13.16 -3.80 3.19
C CYS A 84 -13.39 -5.31 3.26
N PHE A 85 -14.66 -5.71 3.19
CA PHE A 85 -15.10 -7.12 3.26
C PHE A 85 -15.86 -7.57 2.01
N THR A 86 -16.00 -6.67 1.03
CA THR A 86 -16.66 -6.92 -0.26
C THR A 86 -15.80 -6.34 -1.37
N ALA A 87 -15.95 -6.87 -2.59
CA ALA A 87 -15.23 -6.36 -3.76
C ALA A 87 -15.66 -4.92 -4.07
N GLU A 88 -16.96 -4.64 -3.96
CA GLU A 88 -17.57 -3.35 -4.24
C GLU A 88 -17.05 -2.26 -3.30
N ASP A 89 -16.91 -2.56 -2.00
CA ASP A 89 -16.33 -1.60 -1.05
C ASP A 89 -14.85 -1.36 -1.32
N ALA A 90 -14.09 -2.40 -1.64
CA ALA A 90 -12.67 -2.25 -1.96
C ALA A 90 -12.48 -1.38 -3.21
N VAL A 91 -13.26 -1.61 -4.26
CA VAL A 91 -13.21 -0.81 -5.49
C VAL A 91 -13.55 0.65 -5.21
N ARG A 92 -14.61 0.91 -4.45
CA ARG A 92 -15.01 2.27 -4.06
C ARG A 92 -13.92 2.98 -3.25
N VAL A 93 -13.32 2.29 -2.28
CA VAL A 93 -12.23 2.85 -1.46
C VAL A 93 -10.97 3.10 -2.28
N ALA A 94 -10.62 2.20 -3.20
CA ALA A 94 -9.48 2.39 -4.10
C ALA A 94 -9.63 3.65 -4.97
N ARG A 95 -10.81 3.86 -5.57
CA ARG A 95 -11.12 5.05 -6.38
C ARG A 95 -11.02 6.33 -5.56
N LEU A 96 -11.54 6.34 -4.33
CA LEU A 96 -11.37 7.48 -3.42
C LEU A 96 -9.89 7.73 -3.08
N GLY A 97 -9.11 6.67 -2.91
CA GLY A 97 -7.66 6.74 -2.69
C GLY A 97 -6.94 7.42 -3.83
N ARG A 98 -7.24 7.00 -5.06
CA ARG A 98 -6.74 7.64 -6.28
C ARG A 98 -7.07 9.13 -6.30
N GLU A 99 -8.34 9.50 -6.12
CA GLU A 99 -8.76 10.91 -6.14
C GLU A 99 -8.01 11.77 -5.12
N ILE A 100 -7.78 11.25 -3.91
CA ILE A 100 -7.00 11.95 -2.87
C ILE A 100 -5.53 12.11 -3.32
N LEU A 101 -4.90 11.05 -3.82
CA LEU A 101 -3.50 11.10 -4.21
C LEU A 101 -3.25 11.91 -5.48
N GLU A 102 -4.20 11.93 -6.42
CA GLU A 102 -4.19 12.84 -7.57
C GLU A 102 -4.22 14.29 -7.12
N GLY A 103 -5.07 14.64 -6.15
CA GLY A 103 -5.13 15.99 -5.58
C GLY A 103 -3.88 16.40 -4.79
N LEU A 104 -3.08 15.43 -4.35
CA LEU A 104 -1.79 15.63 -3.70
C LEU A 104 -0.61 15.52 -4.68
N GLU A 105 -0.88 15.30 -5.97
CA GLU A 105 0.12 15.04 -7.01
C GLU A 105 1.12 13.92 -6.65
N ASN A 106 0.70 12.97 -5.80
CA ASN A 106 1.58 11.89 -5.34
C ASN A 106 1.70 10.81 -6.42
N PRO A 107 2.91 10.29 -6.70
CA PRO A 107 3.12 9.31 -7.77
C PRO A 107 2.32 8.01 -7.59
N GLY A 108 1.95 7.65 -6.35
CA GLY A 108 1.20 6.42 -6.08
C GLY A 108 -0.29 6.48 -6.39
N ALA A 109 -0.79 7.54 -7.03
CA ALA A 109 -2.19 7.66 -7.43
C ALA A 109 -2.68 6.52 -8.34
N ASP A 110 -1.80 5.96 -9.17
CA ASP A 110 -2.12 4.83 -10.05
C ASP A 110 -2.05 3.46 -9.34
N TRP A 111 -1.63 3.42 -8.08
CA TRP A 111 -1.50 2.22 -7.28
C TRP A 111 -2.67 1.97 -6.34
N VAL A 112 -2.87 0.70 -6.00
CA VAL A 112 -3.67 0.30 -4.84
C VAL A 112 -3.14 -1.00 -4.23
N LYS A 113 -2.98 -1.02 -2.92
CA LYS A 113 -2.85 -2.25 -2.15
C LYS A 113 -4.24 -2.80 -1.85
N LEU A 114 -4.67 -3.77 -2.66
CA LEU A 114 -6.00 -4.36 -2.55
C LEU A 114 -6.05 -5.33 -1.37
N GLU A 115 -6.90 -5.03 -0.41
CA GLU A 115 -7.24 -5.86 0.74
C GLU A 115 -8.76 -6.08 0.79
N VAL A 116 -9.20 -7.30 0.50
CA VAL A 116 -10.60 -7.73 0.69
C VAL A 116 -10.61 -8.86 1.71
N LEU A 117 -11.05 -8.57 2.93
CA LEU A 117 -10.98 -9.49 4.05
C LEU A 117 -12.21 -10.42 4.09
N GLY A 118 -12.01 -11.69 4.44
CA GLY A 118 -13.10 -12.63 4.68
C GLY A 118 -13.74 -12.45 6.04
N ASP A 119 -12.96 -12.09 7.06
CA ASP A 119 -13.48 -11.85 8.41
C ASP A 119 -12.58 -10.94 9.27
N LYS A 120 -13.16 -10.36 10.33
CA LYS A 120 -12.49 -9.42 11.24
C LYS A 120 -11.53 -10.07 12.23
N LYS A 121 -11.64 -11.38 12.46
CA LYS A 121 -10.89 -12.12 13.47
C LYS A 121 -9.56 -12.61 12.93
N THR A 122 -9.57 -13.26 11.77
CA THR A 122 -8.36 -13.82 11.15
C THR A 122 -7.65 -12.79 10.28
N LEU A 123 -8.39 -11.81 9.75
CA LEU A 123 -7.93 -10.87 8.73
C LEU A 123 -7.40 -11.56 7.47
N LEU A 124 -7.77 -12.82 7.22
CA LEU A 124 -7.44 -13.50 5.98
C LEU A 124 -8.24 -12.91 4.82
N PRO A 125 -7.68 -12.90 3.59
CA PRO A 125 -8.37 -12.36 2.44
C PRO A 125 -9.44 -13.32 1.91
N ASP A 126 -10.53 -12.78 1.36
CA ASP A 126 -11.48 -13.53 0.53
C ASP A 126 -10.92 -13.63 -0.90
N PRO A 127 -10.53 -14.83 -1.38
CA PRO A 127 -9.91 -14.97 -2.69
C PRO A 127 -10.87 -14.67 -3.84
N VAL A 128 -12.17 -14.95 -3.69
CA VAL A 128 -13.17 -14.71 -4.75
C VAL A 128 -13.44 -13.23 -4.87
N ALA A 129 -13.63 -12.54 -3.75
CA ALA A 129 -13.85 -11.10 -3.76
C ALA A 129 -12.59 -10.33 -4.21
N THR A 130 -11.40 -10.80 -3.82
CA THR A 130 -10.11 -10.23 -4.27
C THR A 130 -9.96 -10.31 -5.78
N LEU A 131 -10.25 -11.46 -6.40
CA LEU A 131 -10.19 -11.62 -7.86
C LEU A 131 -11.15 -10.66 -8.58
N ARG A 132 -12.41 -10.59 -8.13
CA ARG A 132 -13.44 -9.70 -8.71
C ARG A 132 -13.03 -8.22 -8.62
N ALA A 133 -12.54 -7.79 -7.46
CA ALA A 133 -12.07 -6.42 -7.29
C ALA A 133 -10.84 -6.13 -8.16
N THR A 134 -9.91 -7.09 -8.27
CA THR A 134 -8.71 -6.95 -9.12
C THR A 134 -9.10 -6.74 -10.58
N GLU A 135 -10.00 -7.56 -11.13
CA GLU A 135 -10.48 -7.43 -12.51
C GLU A 135 -11.05 -6.03 -12.78
N GLN A 136 -11.90 -5.53 -11.87
CA GLN A 136 -12.50 -4.20 -12.02
C GLN A 136 -11.46 -3.08 -11.89
N LEU A 137 -10.54 -3.17 -10.93
CA LEU A 137 -9.53 -2.13 -10.69
C LEU A 137 -8.51 -2.05 -11.83
N VAL A 138 -8.10 -3.19 -12.38
CA VAL A 138 -7.23 -3.22 -13.57
C VAL A 138 -7.95 -2.61 -14.77
N ALA A 139 -9.25 -2.91 -14.98
CA ALA A 139 -10.05 -2.27 -16.03
C ALA A 139 -10.18 -0.75 -15.83
N ASP A 140 -10.18 -0.28 -14.59
CA ASP A 140 -10.15 1.15 -14.22
C ASP A 140 -8.74 1.77 -14.31
N GLY A 141 -7.73 1.03 -14.77
CA GLY A 141 -6.36 1.51 -14.96
C GLY A 141 -5.50 1.55 -13.69
N PHE A 142 -5.89 0.88 -12.59
CA PHE A 142 -5.00 0.70 -11.43
C PHE A 142 -3.90 -0.30 -11.73
N GLN A 143 -2.73 -0.09 -11.12
CA GLN A 143 -1.79 -1.18 -10.85
C GLN A 143 -2.06 -1.72 -9.44
N VAL A 144 -2.48 -2.98 -9.40
CA VAL A 144 -3.04 -3.59 -8.18
C VAL A 144 -2.00 -4.46 -7.50
N LEU A 145 -1.73 -4.17 -6.22
CA LEU A 145 -0.89 -4.98 -5.34
C LEU A 145 -1.80 -5.75 -4.38
N CYS A 146 -2.07 -7.02 -4.69
CA CYS A 146 -3.05 -7.82 -3.95
C CYS A 146 -2.49 -8.40 -2.66
N TYR A 147 -3.19 -8.17 -1.54
CA TYR A 147 -3.05 -8.99 -0.35
C TYR A 147 -3.79 -10.32 -0.57
N THR A 148 -3.04 -11.43 -0.56
CA THR A 148 -3.56 -12.76 -0.81
C THR A 148 -2.95 -13.78 0.16
N THR A 149 -3.49 -15.00 0.18
CA THR A 149 -2.90 -16.12 0.91
C THR A 149 -1.74 -16.76 0.14
N ASP A 150 -1.06 -17.71 0.75
CA ASP A 150 0.00 -18.50 0.12
C ASP A 150 -0.53 -19.52 -0.92
N ASP A 151 -1.73 -19.31 -1.47
CA ASP A 151 -2.34 -20.16 -2.49
C ASP A 151 -1.75 -19.88 -3.88
N PRO A 152 -0.96 -20.82 -4.45
CA PRO A 152 -0.33 -20.62 -5.75
C PRO A 152 -1.34 -20.57 -6.91
N ILE A 153 -2.54 -21.13 -6.76
CA ILE A 153 -3.60 -21.07 -7.78
C ILE A 153 -4.20 -19.68 -7.82
N THR A 154 -4.49 -19.09 -6.66
CA THR A 154 -4.97 -17.71 -6.57
C THR A 154 -3.91 -16.74 -7.09
N ALA A 155 -2.64 -16.90 -6.71
CA ALA A 155 -1.54 -16.08 -7.21
C ALA A 155 -1.40 -16.15 -8.75
N ARG A 156 -1.58 -17.32 -9.37
CA ARG A 156 -1.56 -17.46 -10.84
C ARG A 156 -2.72 -16.77 -11.54
N ARG A 157 -3.88 -16.66 -10.89
CA ARG A 157 -5.05 -15.96 -11.45
C ARG A 157 -4.94 -14.45 -11.34
N LEU A 158 -4.20 -13.96 -10.34
CA LEU A 158 -3.97 -12.53 -10.12
C LEU A 158 -2.85 -11.96 -11.01
N LYS A 159 -1.99 -12.82 -11.56
CA LYS A 159 -0.91 -12.45 -12.48
C LYS A 159 -1.42 -12.22 -13.89
#